data_AF-A0A0T5Z8S4-F1
#
_entry.id   AF-A0A0T5Z8S4-F1
#
_cell.length_a   1.000
_cell.length_b   1.000
_cell.length_c   1.000
_cell.angle_alpha   90.00
_cell.angle_beta   90.00
_cell.angle_gamma   90.00
#
_symmetry.space_group_name_H-M   'P 1'
#
loop_
_entity.id
_entity.type
_entity.pdbx_description
1 polymer ?
#
loop_
_entity_poly.entity_id
_entity_poly.type
_entity_poly.pdbx_seq_one_letter_code
_entity_poly.pdbx_strand_id
1 'polypeptide(L)' 'RILLPTELRKFANLQKRVALVGQGDRFELWDEETWNRNRDEWLEEVDLNDLDLPEELESLSI' A
#
# COMPACT_ATOMS: atom_id res chain seq x y z
N ARG A 1 -19.68 -2.19 -3.77
CA ARG A 1 -19.26 -1.87 -5.16
C ARG A 1 -19.19 -0.35 -5.27
N ILE A 2 -18.02 0.21 -5.59
CA ILE A 2 -17.83 1.65 -5.72
C ILE A 2 -17.75 1.99 -7.21
N LEU A 3 -18.42 3.06 -7.63
CA LEU A 3 -18.27 3.63 -8.96
C LEU A 3 -17.11 4.62 -8.92
N LEU A 4 -16.04 4.32 -9.64
CA LEU A 4 -14.89 5.21 -9.74
C LEU A 4 -15.06 6.12 -10.97
N PRO A 5 -14.99 7.46 -10.81
CA PRO A 5 -14.92 8.39 -11.93
C PRO A 5 -13.78 8.06 -12.88
N THR A 6 -14.02 8.21 -14.18
CA THR A 6 -13.04 7.89 -15.24
C THR A 6 -11.73 8.67 -15.05
N GLU A 7 -11.79 9.92 -14.60
CA GLU A 7 -10.61 10.75 -14.41
C GLU A 7 -9.71 10.24 -13.26
N LEU A 8 -10.30 9.76 -12.16
CA LEU A 8 -9.52 9.14 -11.07
C LEU A 8 -8.91 7.80 -11.52
N ARG A 9 -9.63 7.03 -12.35
CA ARG A 9 -9.11 5.79 -12.93
C ARG A 9 -7.90 6.05 -13.81
N LYS A 10 -7.97 7.07 -14.67
CA LYS A 10 -6.85 7.48 -15.54
C LYS A 10 -5.68 8.03 -14.74
N PHE A 11 -5.96 8.87 -13.74
CA PHE A 11 -4.94 9.45 -12.88
C PHE A 11 -4.09 8.37 -12.19
N ALA A 12 -4.74 7.37 -11.59
CA ALA A 12 -4.07 6.25 -10.94
C ALA A 12 -3.67 5.10 -11.89
N ASN A 13 -3.84 5.29 -13.21
CA ASN A 13 -3.57 4.30 -14.25
C ASN A 13 -4.16 2.89 -13.99
N LEU A 14 -5.33 2.81 -13.33
CA LEU A 14 -5.85 1.54 -12.85
C LEU A 14 -6.27 0.64 -14.01
N GLN A 15 -5.66 -0.55 -14.07
CA GLN A 15 -6.01 -1.60 -15.03
C GLN A 15 -7.05 -2.56 -14.44
N LYS A 16 -7.18 -3.75 -15.04
CA LYS A 16 -8.15 -4.77 -14.62
C LYS A 16 -7.86 -5.31 -13.22
N ARG A 17 -6.59 -5.39 -12.83
CA ARG A 17 -6.15 -5.84 -11.50
C ARG A 17 -5.71 -4.64 -10.69
N VAL A 18 -6.21 -4.56 -9.46
CA VAL A 18 -5.98 -3.44 -8.55
C VAL A 18 -5.72 -3.99 -7.15
N ALA A 19 -4.86 -3.30 -6.42
CA ALA A 19 -4.65 -3.53 -4.99
C ALA A 19 -5.47 -2.51 -4.20
N LEU A 20 -6.16 -2.98 -3.16
CA LEU A 20 -6.81 -2.12 -2.16
C LEU A 20 -6.00 -2.23 -0.87
N VAL A 21 -5.44 -1.12 -0.42
CA VAL A 21 -4.55 -1.05 0.73
C VAL A 21 -5.17 -0.15 1.78
N GLY A 22 -5.21 -0.61 3.04
CA GLY A 22 -5.62 0.21 4.17
C GLY A 22 -4.38 0.83 4.82
N GLN A 23 -4.36 2.14 5.00
CA GLN A 23 -3.32 2.83 5.74
C GLN A 23 -3.95 3.73 6.80
N GLY A 24 -3.97 3.25 8.04
CA GLY A 24 -4.59 3.96 9.16
C GLY A 24 -6.09 4.18 8.95
N ASP A 25 -6.48 5.44 8.73
CA ASP A 25 -7.86 5.89 8.57
C ASP A 25 -8.32 6.01 7.10
N ARG A 26 -7.43 5.74 6.14
CA ARG A 26 -7.72 5.82 4.70
C ARG A 26 -7.54 4.50 3.96
N PHE A 27 -8.23 4.39 2.83
CA PHE A 27 -8.03 3.34 1.84
C PHE A 27 -7.41 3.91 0.58
N GLU A 28 -6.46 3.18 0.03
CA GLU A 28 -5.78 3.53 -1.21
C GLU A 28 -6.05 2.46 -2.27
N LEU A 29 -6.24 2.91 -3.51
CA LEU A 29 -6.43 2.06 -4.67
C LEU A 29 -5.25 2.24 -5.60
N TRP A 30 -4.57 1.14 -5.87
CA TRP A 30 -3.38 1.10 -6.69
C TRP A 30 -3.57 0.18 -7.89
N ASP A 31 -2.91 0.53 -9.00
CA ASP A 31 -2.66 -0.44 -10.06
C ASP A 31 -1.76 -1.55 -9.49
N GLU A 32 -2.08 -2.80 -9.78
CA GLU A 32 -1.43 -3.95 -9.13
C GLU A 32 0.07 -4.03 -9.45
N GLU A 33 0.47 -3.71 -10.68
CA GLU A 33 1.88 -3.75 -11.08
C GLU A 33 2.68 -2.65 -10.37
N THR A 34 2.11 -1.45 -10.33
CA THR A 34 2.69 -0.31 -9.61
C THR A 34 2.82 -0.59 -8.12
N TRP A 35 1.79 -1.18 -7.51
CA TRP A 35 1.82 -1.58 -6.11
C TRP A 35 2.93 -2.58 -5.80
N ASN A 36 3.04 -3.64 -6.61
CA ASN A 36 4.05 -4.68 -6.38
C ASN A 36 5.46 -4.10 -6.45
N ARG A 37 5.76 -3.30 -7.48
CA ARG A 37 7.07 -2.67 -7.63
C ARG A 37 7.41 -1.78 -6.42
N ASN A 38 6.52 -0.86 -6.06
CA ASN A 38 6.76 0.07 -4.95
C ASN A 38 6.89 -0.66 -3.62
N ARG A 39 6.07 -1.70 -3.38
CA ARG A 39 6.17 -2.55 -2.18
C ARG A 39 7.53 -3.22 -2.11
N ASP A 40 7.99 -3.80 -3.22
CA ASP A 40 9.27 -4.50 -3.26
C ASP A 40 10.42 -3.52 -3.01
N GLU A 41 10.38 -2.33 -3.61
CA GLU A 41 11.33 -1.23 -3.33
C GLU A 41 11.31 -0.83 -1.84
N TRP A 42 10.13 -0.63 -1.23
CA TRP A 42 10.05 -0.29 0.20
C TRP A 42 10.55 -1.42 1.11
N LEU A 43 10.31 -2.67 0.75
CA LEU A 43 10.82 -3.81 1.51
C LEU A 43 12.35 -3.92 1.41
N GLU A 44 12.95 -3.50 0.29
CA GLU A 44 14.40 -3.44 0.11
C GLU A 44 15.04 -2.25 0.85
N GLU A 45 14.34 -1.11 0.94
CA GLU A 45 14.82 0.09 1.64
C GLU A 45 14.69 -0.01 3.17
N VAL A 46 13.79 -0.84 3.68
CA VAL A 46 13.60 -1.05 5.11
C VAL A 46 14.68 -1.99 5.66
N ASP A 47 15.70 -1.43 6.31
CA ASP A 47 16.58 -2.23 7.18
C ASP A 47 15.82 -2.59 8.46
N LEU A 48 15.37 -3.85 8.55
CA LEU A 48 14.65 -4.36 9.71
C LEU A 48 15.46 -4.24 11.02
N ASN A 49 16.78 -4.03 10.94
CA ASN A 49 17.64 -3.84 12.11
C ASN A 49 17.66 -2.40 12.64
N ASP A 50 17.16 -1.42 11.86
CA ASP A 50 17.14 0.00 12.20
C ASP A 50 15.70 0.52 12.47
N LEU A 51 14.71 -0.40 12.44
CA LEU A 51 13.35 -0.11 12.84
C LEU A 51 13.25 -0.03 14.37
N ASP A 52 13.32 1.19 14.91
CA ASP A 52 12.90 1.50 16.27
C ASP A 52 11.37 1.35 16.36
N LEU A 53 10.91 0.11 16.50
CA LEU A 53 9.49 -0.24 16.60
C LEU A 53 8.92 0.35 17.90
N PRO A 54 7.87 1.19 17.83
CA PRO A 54 7.15 1.63 19.03
C PRO A 54 6.71 0.41 19.85
N GLU A 55 6.85 0.47 21.18
CA GLU A 55 6.44 -0.61 22.10
C GLU A 55 5.00 -1.09 21.85
N GLU A 56 4.11 -0.20 21.37
CA GLU A 56 2.74 -0.57 21.04
C GLU A 56 2.64 -1.58 19.89
N LEU A 57 3.56 -1.56 18.92
CA LEU A 57 3.60 -2.49 17.79
C LEU A 57 4.29 -3.81 18.15
N GLU A 58 5.23 -3.83 19.10
CA GLU A 58 5.78 -5.08 19.64
C GLU A 58 4.68 -5.96 20.25
N SER A 59 3.70 -5.33 20.92
CA SER A 59 2.56 -6.05 21.51
C SER A 59 1.64 -6.76 20.50
N LEU A 60 1.76 -6.41 19.20
CA LEU A 60 1.01 -7.02 18.10
C LEU A 60 1.77 -8.15 17.39
N SER A 61 3.05 -8.36 17.71
CA SER A 61 3.83 -9.49 17.22
C SER A 61 3.46 -10.76 17.99
N ILE A 62 2.64 -11.62 17.38
CA ILE A 62 2.27 -12.95 17.90
C ILE A 62 3.40 -13.95 17.69
#